data_AF-A0A661R0R1-F1
#
_entry.id   AF-A0A661R0R1-F1
#
_cell.length_a   1.000
_cell.length_b   1.000
_cell.length_c   1.000
_cell.angle_alpha   90.00
_cell.angle_beta   90.00
_cell.angle_gamma   90.00
#
_symmetry.space_group_name_H-M   'P 1'
#
loop_
_entity.id
_entity.type
_entity.pdbx_description
1 polymer ?
#
loop_
_entity_poly.entity_id
_entity_poly.type
_entity_poly.pdbx_seq_one_letter_code
_entity_poly.pdbx_strand_id
1 'polypeptide(L)'
;ATAPAATVVIIQELRARGDFVDTLYGIVALDDAGCLILFAAIFAFVGKYIGVGDGQLSIGGTIGHAVAEIGLSLLVGAIGGGLLCLITARNKRPNEVLILSLGMIFVITAVSISLHLSPLLANMMAGAVIINASKLGIVVLRAVAPLTPPLYAAFFAIAGTELKLNIIGNPTVILLGLGYIVSRAIGKYGGVWLGAQVSGSDNRVRKYLGFSMLPQAGVAIGLVLFLQATPIVASATPEIKSLFLQMTNIVLFSVLINELIGPPLSKFAIIKGAEL
;
A
#
# COMPACT_ATOMS: atom_id res chain seq x y z
N ALA A 1 -5.38 -3.54 -1.32
CA ALA A 1 -4.53 -2.37 -1.13
C ALA A 1 -5.35 -1.09 -1.14
N THR A 2 -5.15 -0.29 -0.11
CA THR A 2 -5.67 1.06 0.10
C THR A 2 -4.46 1.99 0.12
N ALA A 3 -4.53 3.22 -0.39
CA ALA A 3 -3.39 4.13 -0.31
C ALA A 3 -3.18 4.64 1.14
N PRO A 4 -2.07 4.26 1.82
CA PRO A 4 -1.80 4.79 3.16
C PRO A 4 -1.51 6.29 3.12
N ALA A 5 -0.75 6.75 2.12
CA ALA A 5 -0.28 8.13 2.03
C ALA A 5 -1.42 9.16 2.09
N ALA A 6 -2.43 9.03 1.22
CA ALA A 6 -3.58 9.94 1.20
C ALA A 6 -4.32 9.97 2.55
N THR A 7 -4.50 8.80 3.17
CA THR A 7 -5.17 8.66 4.46
C THR A 7 -4.37 9.30 5.60
N VAL A 8 -3.06 9.07 5.64
CA VAL A 8 -2.14 9.66 6.64
C VAL A 8 -2.12 11.17 6.55
N VAL A 9 -2.07 11.75 5.33
CA VAL A 9 -2.08 13.20 5.11
C VAL A 9 -3.30 13.84 5.77
N ILE A 10 -4.48 13.29 5.49
CA ILE A 10 -5.75 13.83 5.96
C ILE A 10 -5.81 13.78 7.50
N ILE A 11 -5.37 12.68 8.10
CA ILE A 11 -5.31 12.52 9.57
C ILE A 11 -4.37 13.56 10.18
N GLN A 12 -3.20 13.79 9.57
CA GLN A 12 -2.22 14.77 10.04
C GLN A 12 -2.72 16.21 9.89
N GLU A 13 -3.35 16.54 8.76
CA GLU A 13 -3.94 17.85 8.47
C GLU A 13 -5.06 18.18 9.47
N LEU A 14 -5.95 17.21 9.71
CA LEU A 14 -7.04 17.32 10.67
C LEU A 14 -6.60 17.20 12.13
N ARG A 15 -5.33 16.81 12.38
CA ARG A 15 -4.80 16.45 13.70
C ARG A 15 -5.69 15.42 14.43
N ALA A 16 -6.31 14.51 13.66
CA ALA A 16 -7.24 13.51 14.17
C ALA A 16 -6.51 12.50 15.07
N ARG A 17 -7.15 12.09 16.18
CA ARG A 17 -6.62 11.09 17.13
C ARG A 17 -7.75 10.23 17.71
N GLY A 18 -7.37 9.12 18.34
CA GLY A 18 -8.28 8.22 19.05
C GLY A 18 -8.46 6.88 18.34
N ASP A 19 -9.26 6.01 18.93
CA ASP A 19 -9.40 4.60 18.54
C ASP A 19 -9.75 4.40 17.06
N PHE A 20 -10.55 5.31 16.48
CA PHE A 20 -10.88 5.27 15.05
C PHE A 20 -9.63 5.39 14.17
N VAL A 21 -8.75 6.35 14.51
CA VAL A 21 -7.51 6.62 13.78
C VAL A 21 -6.51 5.48 13.96
N ASP A 22 -6.40 4.94 15.17
CA ASP A 22 -5.49 3.82 15.46
C ASP A 22 -5.94 2.54 14.74
N THR A 23 -7.25 2.27 14.74
CA THR A 23 -7.86 1.16 13.99
C THR A 23 -7.63 1.33 12.48
N LEU A 24 -7.77 2.56 11.98
CA LEU A 24 -7.54 2.90 10.58
C LEU A 24 -6.09 2.61 10.17
N TYR A 25 -5.10 3.06 10.94
CA TYR A 25 -3.68 2.76 10.66
C TYR A 25 -3.40 1.26 10.65
N GLY A 26 -3.91 0.53 11.65
CA GLY A 26 -3.73 -0.92 11.75
C GLY A 26 -4.32 -1.67 10.55
N ILE A 27 -5.53 -1.32 10.13
CA ILE A 27 -6.21 -1.97 9.01
C ILE A 27 -5.54 -1.64 7.68
N VAL A 28 -5.09 -0.40 7.46
CA VAL A 28 -4.35 -0.05 6.23
C VAL A 28 -3.06 -0.87 6.12
N ALA A 29 -2.31 -0.99 7.22
CA ALA A 29 -1.07 -1.78 7.23
C ALA A 29 -1.33 -3.27 6.91
N LEU A 30 -2.38 -3.84 7.51
CA LEU A 30 -2.78 -5.22 7.24
C LEU A 30 -3.35 -5.42 5.83
N ASP A 31 -4.09 -4.44 5.29
CA ASP A 31 -4.65 -4.51 3.94
C ASP A 31 -3.58 -4.59 2.86
N ASP A 32 -2.47 -3.86 3.03
CA ASP A 32 -1.37 -3.88 2.06
C ASP A 32 -0.61 -5.21 2.11
N ALA A 33 -0.32 -5.73 3.30
CA ALA A 33 0.28 -7.06 3.45
C ALA A 33 -0.63 -8.17 2.91
N GLY A 34 -1.91 -8.15 3.28
CA GLY A 34 -2.91 -9.11 2.81
C GLY A 34 -3.11 -9.07 1.29
N CYS A 35 -3.04 -7.87 0.69
CA CYS A 35 -3.11 -7.69 -0.76
C CYS A 35 -1.95 -8.39 -1.47
N LEU A 36 -0.72 -8.30 -0.94
CA LEU A 36 0.44 -8.98 -1.52
C LEU A 36 0.33 -10.51 -1.41
N ILE A 37 -0.12 -11.03 -0.27
CA ILE A 37 -0.35 -12.47 -0.08
C ILE A 37 -1.39 -12.98 -1.09
N LEU A 38 -2.54 -12.32 -1.15
CA LEU A 38 -3.64 -12.70 -2.04
C LEU A 38 -3.22 -12.60 -3.51
N PHE A 39 -2.53 -11.53 -3.88
CA PHE A 39 -2.01 -11.35 -5.23
C PHE A 39 -1.07 -12.50 -5.60
N ALA A 40 -0.09 -12.82 -4.76
CA ALA A 40 0.87 -13.87 -5.06
C ALA A 40 0.22 -15.26 -5.11
N ALA A 41 -0.76 -15.54 -4.25
CA ALA A 41 -1.53 -16.78 -4.28
C ALA A 41 -2.36 -16.93 -5.57
N ILE A 42 -3.06 -15.86 -5.99
CA ILE A 42 -3.83 -15.86 -7.24
C ILE A 42 -2.91 -15.95 -8.44
N PHE A 43 -1.79 -15.22 -8.43
CA PHE A 43 -0.80 -15.24 -9.51
C PHE A 43 -0.17 -16.63 -9.68
N ALA A 44 0.18 -17.30 -8.57
CA ALA A 44 0.64 -18.69 -8.57
C ALA A 44 -0.37 -19.62 -9.24
N PHE A 45 -1.63 -19.49 -8.80
CA PHE A 45 -2.72 -20.33 -9.26
C PHE A 45 -2.95 -20.14 -10.76
N VAL A 46 -3.07 -18.89 -11.22
CA VAL A 46 -3.31 -18.55 -12.63
C VAL A 46 -2.10 -18.91 -13.51
N GLY A 47 -0.88 -18.70 -13.03
CA GLY A 47 0.35 -19.04 -13.76
C GLY A 47 0.41 -20.51 -14.18
N LYS A 48 -0.16 -21.42 -13.38
CA LYS A 48 -0.28 -22.86 -13.71
C LYS A 48 -1.18 -23.12 -14.93
N TYR A 49 -2.22 -22.31 -15.14
CA TYR A 49 -3.20 -22.52 -16.22
C TYR A 49 -2.85 -21.78 -17.52
N ILE A 50 -1.99 -20.76 -17.46
CA ILE A 50 -1.56 -19.97 -18.63
C ILE A 50 -0.48 -20.71 -19.47
N GLY A 51 -0.05 -21.91 -19.06
CA GLY A 51 0.71 -22.82 -19.92
C GLY A 51 2.20 -22.52 -20.05
N VAL A 52 2.81 -21.87 -19.04
CA VAL A 52 4.27 -21.67 -18.99
C VAL A 52 4.94 -22.93 -18.45
N GLY A 53 5.11 -23.94 -19.31
CA GLY A 53 6.03 -25.07 -19.16
C GLY A 53 5.75 -26.06 -18.02
N ASP A 54 6.19 -27.30 -18.22
CA ASP A 54 6.15 -28.43 -17.27
C ASP A 54 7.04 -28.25 -16.01
N GLY A 55 7.29 -27.01 -15.59
CA GLY A 55 8.18 -26.66 -14.49
C GLY A 55 7.42 -26.32 -13.21
N GLN A 56 7.16 -27.33 -12.38
CA GLN A 56 7.17 -27.31 -10.90
C GLN A 56 6.79 -26.02 -10.12
N LEU A 57 5.90 -25.15 -10.58
CA LEU A 57 5.28 -24.15 -9.70
C LEU A 57 4.23 -24.86 -8.83
N SER A 58 4.71 -25.53 -7.79
CA SER A 58 3.87 -25.97 -6.68
C SER A 58 3.16 -24.76 -6.09
N ILE A 59 1.85 -24.85 -5.92
CA ILE A 59 1.03 -23.83 -5.23
C ILE A 59 1.64 -23.51 -3.85
N GLY A 60 2.22 -24.52 -3.18
CA GLY A 60 2.95 -24.33 -1.92
C GLY A 60 4.27 -23.56 -2.07
N GLY A 61 4.96 -23.71 -3.20
CA GLY A 61 6.20 -22.99 -3.49
C GLY A 61 5.98 -21.50 -3.72
N THR A 62 4.92 -21.11 -4.43
CA THR A 62 4.64 -19.68 -4.68
C THR A 62 4.02 -18.98 -3.47
N ILE A 63 3.10 -19.64 -2.75
CA ILE A 63 2.60 -19.12 -1.47
C ILE A 63 3.77 -19.00 -0.48
N GLY A 64 4.64 -20.01 -0.42
CA GLY A 64 5.87 -19.98 0.37
C GLY A 64 6.78 -18.82 0.00
N HIS A 65 6.98 -18.56 -1.29
CA HIS A 65 7.75 -17.41 -1.78
C HIS A 65 7.12 -16.08 -1.35
N ALA A 66 5.81 -15.92 -1.46
CA ALA A 66 5.11 -14.68 -1.06
C ALA A 66 5.19 -14.43 0.45
N VAL A 67 4.97 -15.48 1.25
CA VAL A 67 5.08 -15.41 2.71
C VAL A 67 6.52 -15.12 3.11
N ALA A 68 7.50 -15.75 2.45
CA ALA A 68 8.91 -15.47 2.66
C ALA A 68 9.25 -14.02 2.27
N GLU A 69 8.76 -13.51 1.14
CA GLU A 69 8.98 -12.13 0.71
C GLU A 69 8.45 -11.14 1.76
N ILE A 70 7.24 -11.35 2.27
CA ILE A 70 6.66 -10.49 3.31
C ILE A 70 7.45 -10.63 4.61
N GLY A 71 7.71 -11.86 5.05
CA GLY A 71 8.47 -12.12 6.28
C GLY A 71 9.86 -11.50 6.23
N LEU A 72 10.58 -11.65 5.12
CA LEU A 72 11.89 -11.05 4.89
C LEU A 72 11.81 -9.52 4.77
N SER A 73 10.78 -8.98 4.12
CA SER A 73 10.56 -7.51 4.07
C SER A 73 10.40 -6.93 5.47
N LEU A 74 9.55 -7.57 6.29
CA LEU A 74 9.34 -7.18 7.69
C LEU A 74 10.62 -7.36 8.51
N LEU A 75 11.39 -8.43 8.29
CA LEU A 75 12.65 -8.68 8.99
C LEU A 75 13.71 -7.62 8.65
N VAL A 76 13.88 -7.28 7.37
CA VAL A 76 14.78 -6.20 6.93
C VAL A 76 14.36 -4.87 7.56
N GLY A 77 13.05 -4.57 7.55
CA GLY A 77 12.50 -3.40 8.20
C GLY A 77 12.77 -3.37 9.72
N ALA A 78 12.58 -4.49 10.40
CA ALA A 78 12.79 -4.60 11.84
C ALA A 78 14.26 -4.43 12.22
N ILE A 79 15.18 -5.05 11.47
CA ILE A 79 16.62 -4.89 11.65
C ILE A 79 17.04 -3.44 11.39
N GLY A 80 16.58 -2.85 10.27
CA GLY A 80 16.89 -1.48 9.91
C GLY A 80 16.36 -0.45 10.91
N GLY A 81 15.12 -0.62 11.37
CA GLY A 81 14.52 0.22 12.42
C GLY A 81 15.22 0.08 13.77
N GLY A 82 15.62 -1.15 14.14
CA GLY A 82 16.41 -1.41 15.35
C GLY A 82 17.81 -0.78 15.28
N LEU A 83 18.49 -0.90 14.15
CA LEU A 83 19.78 -0.23 13.91
C LEU A 83 19.66 1.28 14.03
N LEU A 84 18.63 1.88 13.42
CA LEU A 84 18.40 3.31 13.54
C LEU A 84 18.14 3.73 15.00
N CYS A 85 17.41 2.92 15.78
CA CYS A 85 17.24 3.17 17.21
C CYS A 85 18.56 3.17 17.98
N LEU A 86 19.45 2.20 17.71
CA LEU A 86 20.76 2.11 18.34
C LEU A 86 21.64 3.31 17.99
N ILE A 87 21.67 3.70 16.72
CA ILE A 87 22.46 4.83 16.22
C ILE A 87 21.94 6.16 16.79
N THR A 88 20.62 6.32 16.86
CA THR A 88 19.99 7.56 17.36
C THR A 88 19.89 7.61 18.89
N ALA A 89 20.14 6.51 19.61
CA ALA A 89 20.06 6.43 21.07
C ALA A 89 20.90 7.50 21.80
N ARG A 90 22.02 7.94 21.20
CA ARG A 90 22.94 8.93 21.78
C ARG A 90 22.86 10.31 21.13
N ASN A 91 22.20 10.43 19.97
CA ASN A 91 22.15 11.67 19.20
C ASN A 91 20.83 12.41 19.47
N LYS A 92 20.93 13.64 19.96
CA LYS A 92 19.76 14.50 20.26
C LYS A 92 19.58 15.66 19.28
N ARG A 93 20.54 15.87 18.38
CA ARG A 93 20.52 17.01 17.45
C ARG A 93 19.56 16.72 16.28
N PRO A 94 18.54 17.57 16.04
CA PRO A 94 17.51 17.31 15.04
C PRO A 94 18.07 17.08 13.62
N ASN A 95 19.07 17.86 13.20
CA ASN A 95 19.66 17.76 11.86
C ASN A 95 20.42 16.44 11.67
N GLU A 96 21.16 15.99 12.69
CA GLU A 96 21.87 14.71 12.64
C GLU A 96 20.87 13.55 12.60
N VAL A 97 19.82 13.60 13.43
CA VAL A 97 18.75 12.59 13.42
C VAL A 97 18.06 12.54 12.07
N LEU A 98 17.80 13.69 11.42
CA LEU A 98 17.21 13.75 10.09
C LEU A 98 18.08 13.04 9.03
N ILE A 99 19.37 13.38 8.98
CA ILE A 99 20.31 12.80 8.03
C ILE A 99 20.42 11.28 8.23
N LEU A 100 20.54 10.83 9.48
CA LEU A 100 20.62 9.41 9.82
C LEU A 100 19.33 8.66 9.47
N SER A 101 18.17 9.28 9.71
CA SER A 101 16.88 8.69 9.40
C SER A 101 16.68 8.55 7.89
N LEU A 102 16.97 9.61 7.13
CA LEU A 102 16.94 9.57 5.66
C LEU A 102 17.90 8.53 5.09
N GLY A 103 19.14 8.50 5.58
CA GLY A 103 20.14 7.51 5.18
C GLY A 103 19.65 6.08 5.41
N MET A 104 19.07 5.81 6.59
CA MET A 104 18.52 4.49 6.90
C MET A 104 17.30 4.13 6.05
N ILE A 105 16.40 5.09 5.74
CA ILE A 105 15.28 4.85 4.82
C ILE A 105 15.80 4.44 3.44
N PHE A 106 16.83 5.12 2.91
CA PHE A 106 17.43 4.75 1.63
C PHE A 106 18.13 3.40 1.69
N VAL A 107 18.86 3.08 2.76
CA VAL A 107 19.51 1.77 2.93
C VAL A 107 18.46 0.64 2.99
N ILE A 108 17.41 0.79 3.81
CA ILE A 108 16.32 -0.20 3.91
C ILE A 108 15.67 -0.40 2.54
N THR A 109 15.41 0.71 1.82
CA THR A 109 14.82 0.67 0.48
C THR A 109 15.74 -0.03 -0.53
N ALA A 110 17.03 0.33 -0.57
CA ALA A 110 18.00 -0.26 -1.48
C ALA A 110 18.20 -1.75 -1.22
N VAL A 111 18.34 -2.16 0.04
CA VAL A 111 18.43 -3.57 0.44
C VAL A 111 17.17 -4.33 0.03
N SER A 112 15.98 -3.75 0.29
CA SER A 112 14.71 -4.38 -0.10
C SER A 112 14.63 -4.59 -1.60
N ILE A 113 14.96 -3.59 -2.41
CA ILE A 113 14.96 -3.70 -3.88
C ILE A 113 15.98 -4.75 -4.35
N SER A 114 17.17 -4.77 -3.76
CA SER A 114 18.26 -5.69 -4.14
C SER A 114 17.92 -7.14 -3.84
N LEU A 115 17.12 -7.38 -2.79
CA LEU A 115 16.62 -8.70 -2.40
C LEU A 115 15.25 -9.04 -3.02
N HIS A 116 14.72 -8.19 -3.92
CA HIS A 116 13.38 -8.33 -4.51
C HIS A 116 12.25 -8.41 -3.46
N LEU A 117 12.38 -7.64 -2.39
CA LEU A 117 11.42 -7.51 -1.29
C LEU A 117 10.62 -6.21 -1.41
N SER A 118 9.51 -6.10 -0.66
CA SER A 118 8.66 -4.90 -0.66
C SER A 118 9.28 -3.76 0.16
N PRO A 119 9.74 -2.67 -0.49
CA PRO A 119 10.35 -1.55 0.23
C PRO A 119 9.34 -0.81 1.10
N LEU A 120 8.06 -0.82 0.73
CA LEU A 120 6.98 -0.20 1.49
C LEU A 120 6.79 -0.93 2.82
N LEU A 121 6.66 -2.26 2.80
CA LEU A 121 6.51 -3.07 4.01
C LEU A 121 7.73 -2.95 4.92
N ALA A 122 8.94 -2.98 4.35
CA ALA A 122 10.18 -2.85 5.12
C ALA A 122 10.25 -1.49 5.84
N ASN A 123 9.97 -0.38 5.16
CA ASN A 123 9.99 0.94 5.78
C ASN A 123 8.85 1.15 6.79
N MET A 124 7.66 0.56 6.55
CA MET A 124 6.57 0.58 7.55
C MET A 124 6.96 -0.18 8.81
N MET A 125 7.57 -1.36 8.68
CA MET A 125 8.03 -2.14 9.83
C MET A 125 9.18 -1.43 10.56
N ALA A 126 10.09 -0.77 9.84
CA ALA A 126 11.12 0.07 10.47
C ALA A 126 10.49 1.18 11.32
N GLY A 127 9.50 1.91 10.78
CA GLY A 127 8.74 2.91 11.53
C GLY A 127 8.05 2.35 12.77
N ALA A 128 7.43 1.17 12.63
CA ALA A 128 6.80 0.46 13.74
C ALA A 128 7.82 0.07 14.83
N VAL A 129 8.99 -0.44 14.47
CA VAL A 129 10.05 -0.74 15.44
C VAL A 129 10.55 0.53 16.10
N ILE A 130 10.78 1.61 15.34
CA ILE A 130 11.32 2.86 15.89
C ILE A 130 10.41 3.46 16.96
N ILE A 131 9.11 3.51 16.69
CA ILE A 131 8.17 4.13 17.62
C ILE A 131 7.93 3.28 18.88
N ASN A 132 8.05 1.96 18.77
CA ASN A 132 7.81 1.03 19.89
C ASN A 132 9.07 0.68 20.69
N ALA A 133 10.26 0.68 20.07
CA ALA A 133 11.49 0.24 20.72
C ALA A 133 12.29 1.38 21.39
N SER A 134 12.05 2.64 20.99
CA SER A 134 12.86 3.77 21.46
C SER A 134 12.01 4.93 21.97
N LYS A 135 12.36 5.45 23.16
CA LYS A 135 11.82 6.71 23.68
C LYS A 135 12.11 7.91 22.76
N LEU A 136 13.15 7.79 21.92
CA LEU A 136 13.54 8.79 20.94
C LEU A 136 12.85 8.60 19.58
N GLY A 137 11.99 7.59 19.41
CA GLY A 137 11.23 7.38 18.18
C GLY A 137 10.39 8.61 17.77
N ILE A 138 9.88 9.36 18.76
CA ILE A 138 9.20 10.64 18.53
C ILE A 138 10.13 11.69 17.93
N VAL A 139 11.41 11.71 18.32
CA VAL A 139 12.41 12.65 17.77
C VAL A 139 12.68 12.32 16.30
N VAL A 140 12.83 11.04 15.97
CA VAL A 140 12.97 10.57 14.58
C VAL A 140 11.75 10.97 13.75
N LEU A 141 10.54 10.68 14.24
CA LEU A 141 9.29 11.03 13.57
C LEU A 141 9.19 12.55 13.31
N ARG A 142 9.50 13.38 14.32
CA ARG A 142 9.48 14.85 14.18
C ARG A 142 10.54 15.37 13.21
N ALA A 143 11.69 14.70 13.12
CA ALA A 143 12.74 15.09 12.19
C ALA A 143 12.31 14.83 10.74
N VAL A 144 11.64 13.70 10.47
CA VAL A 144 11.24 13.29 9.11
C VAL A 144 9.91 13.93 8.67
N ALA A 145 9.00 14.24 9.59
CA ALA A 145 7.67 14.77 9.28
C ALA A 145 7.64 16.01 8.35
N PRO A 146 8.56 17.00 8.46
CA PRO A 146 8.59 18.15 7.55
C PRO A 146 8.89 17.79 6.09
N LEU A 147 9.51 16.62 5.83
CA LEU A 147 9.77 16.14 4.46
C LEU A 147 8.54 15.46 3.85
N THR A 148 7.56 15.08 4.65
CA THR A 148 6.41 14.33 4.18
C THR A 148 5.54 15.15 3.20
N PRO A 149 5.16 16.42 3.48
CA PRO A 149 4.37 17.22 2.55
C PRO A 149 4.99 17.41 1.14
N PRO A 150 6.27 17.81 0.97
CA PRO A 150 6.85 17.95 -0.36
C PRO A 150 6.99 16.61 -1.08
N LEU A 151 7.27 15.51 -0.37
CA LEU A 151 7.30 14.17 -0.96
C LEU A 151 5.92 13.73 -1.45
N TYR A 152 4.86 14.03 -0.69
CA TYR A 152 3.49 13.76 -1.13
C TYR A 152 3.09 14.61 -2.33
N ALA A 153 3.43 15.90 -2.36
CA ALA A 153 3.19 16.75 -3.51
C ALA A 153 3.89 16.22 -4.77
N ALA A 154 5.17 15.81 -4.65
CA ALA A 154 5.90 15.20 -5.75
C ALA A 154 5.28 13.86 -6.19
N PHE A 155 4.92 12.99 -5.24
CA PHE A 155 4.28 11.72 -5.51
C PHE A 155 2.96 11.89 -6.28
N PHE A 156 2.07 12.77 -5.81
CA PHE A 156 0.78 13.02 -6.47
C PHE A 156 0.94 13.73 -7.82
N ALA A 157 1.93 14.62 -7.97
CA ALA A 157 2.23 15.23 -9.25
C ALA A 157 2.70 14.19 -10.28
N ILE A 158 3.65 13.31 -9.91
CA ILE A 158 4.14 12.24 -10.78
C ILE A 158 3.02 11.25 -11.10
N ALA A 159 2.24 10.83 -10.10
CA ALA A 159 1.08 9.98 -10.32
C ALA A 159 0.07 10.62 -11.28
N GLY A 160 -0.11 11.94 -11.21
CA GLY A 160 -0.90 12.73 -12.14
C GLY A 160 -0.36 12.72 -13.57
N THR A 161 0.97 12.72 -13.75
CA THR A 161 1.59 12.63 -15.09
C THR A 161 1.51 11.24 -15.72
N GLU A 162 1.45 10.18 -14.90
CA GLU A 162 1.25 8.80 -15.35
C GLU A 162 -0.20 8.54 -15.82
N LEU A 163 -1.12 9.50 -15.63
CA LEU A 163 -2.50 9.39 -16.08
C LEU A 163 -2.58 9.40 -17.61
N LYS A 164 -2.61 8.21 -18.20
CA LYS A 164 -2.83 8.02 -19.64
C LYS A 164 -4.30 8.23 -19.97
N LEU A 165 -4.67 9.46 -20.32
CA LEU A 165 -6.03 9.81 -20.77
C LEU A 165 -6.48 9.00 -22.00
N ASN A 166 -5.54 8.47 -22.78
CA ASN A 166 -5.83 7.59 -23.91
C ASN A 166 -6.60 6.32 -23.49
N ILE A 167 -6.51 5.91 -22.21
CA ILE A 167 -7.28 4.79 -21.65
C ILE A 167 -8.79 5.10 -21.61
N ILE A 168 -9.15 6.38 -21.47
CA ILE A 168 -10.54 6.88 -21.44
C ILE A 168 -11.18 6.80 -22.85
N GLY A 169 -10.38 6.69 -23.90
CA GLY A 169 -10.88 6.57 -25.28
C GLY A 169 -11.54 5.22 -25.61
N ASN A 170 -11.39 4.19 -24.77
CA ASN A 170 -11.94 2.87 -25.01
C ASN A 170 -13.21 2.61 -24.15
N PRO A 171 -14.42 2.55 -24.75
CA PRO A 171 -15.67 2.34 -24.03
C PRO A 171 -15.70 1.06 -23.18
N THR A 172 -15.03 0.01 -23.64
CA THR A 172 -14.94 -1.27 -22.92
C THR A 172 -14.13 -1.12 -21.64
N VAL A 173 -13.05 -0.34 -21.67
CA VAL A 173 -12.24 -0.08 -20.47
C VAL A 173 -13.00 0.79 -19.47
N ILE A 174 -13.78 1.78 -19.94
CA ILE A 174 -14.64 2.57 -19.06
C ILE A 174 -15.69 1.68 -18.37
N LEU A 175 -16.40 0.84 -19.12
CA LEU A 175 -17.46 -0.01 -18.56
C LEU A 175 -16.90 -1.00 -17.53
N LEU A 176 -15.83 -1.72 -17.88
CA LEU A 176 -15.17 -2.66 -16.97
C LEU A 176 -14.50 -1.95 -15.80
N GLY A 177 -13.93 -0.76 -16.04
CA GLY A 177 -13.34 0.11 -15.02
C GLY A 177 -14.35 0.56 -13.99
N LEU A 178 -15.52 1.04 -14.43
CA LEU A 178 -16.63 1.41 -13.54
C LEU A 178 -17.13 0.19 -12.75
N GLY A 179 -17.30 -0.96 -13.41
CA GLY A 179 -17.64 -2.21 -12.74
C GLY A 179 -16.66 -2.56 -11.62
N TYR A 180 -15.36 -2.48 -11.91
CA TYR A 180 -14.29 -2.72 -10.95
C TYR A 180 -14.28 -1.71 -9.79
N ILE A 181 -14.47 -0.42 -10.06
CA ILE A 181 -14.52 0.64 -9.04
C ILE A 181 -15.69 0.37 -8.08
N VAL A 182 -16.88 0.09 -8.62
CA VAL A 182 -18.09 -0.16 -7.81
C VAL A 182 -17.93 -1.45 -7.01
N SER A 183 -17.47 -2.53 -7.63
CA SER A 183 -17.26 -3.81 -6.92
C SER A 183 -16.22 -3.65 -5.81
N ARG A 184 -15.15 -2.88 -6.05
CA ARG A 184 -14.14 -2.57 -5.03
C ARG A 184 -14.74 -1.73 -3.89
N ALA A 185 -15.52 -0.69 -4.20
CA ALA A 185 -16.13 0.16 -3.19
C ALA A 185 -17.09 -0.65 -2.28
N ILE A 186 -17.93 -1.50 -2.87
CA ILE A 186 -18.83 -2.40 -2.13
C ILE A 186 -18.03 -3.40 -1.30
N GLY A 187 -17.00 -4.04 -1.88
CA GLY A 187 -16.17 -5.01 -1.18
C GLY A 187 -15.42 -4.42 0.00
N LYS A 188 -14.86 -3.21 -0.17
CA LYS A 188 -14.16 -2.49 0.90
C LYS A 188 -15.11 -2.05 2.00
N TYR A 189 -16.21 -1.40 1.64
CA TYR A 189 -17.19 -0.94 2.63
C TYR A 189 -17.84 -2.11 3.36
N GLY A 190 -18.35 -3.10 2.62
CA GLY A 190 -18.99 -4.29 3.16
C GLY A 190 -18.03 -5.14 3.99
N GLY A 191 -16.80 -5.34 3.54
CA GLY A 191 -15.77 -6.09 4.28
C GLY A 191 -15.41 -5.43 5.61
N VAL A 192 -15.21 -4.11 5.61
CA VAL A 192 -14.95 -3.36 6.84
C VAL A 192 -16.16 -3.35 7.77
N TRP A 193 -17.36 -3.16 7.24
CA TRP A 193 -18.59 -3.17 8.01
C TRP A 193 -18.87 -4.53 8.66
N LEU A 194 -18.70 -5.62 7.92
CA LEU A 194 -18.82 -6.99 8.42
C LEU A 194 -17.73 -7.29 9.46
N GLY A 195 -16.47 -6.95 9.16
CA GLY A 195 -15.36 -7.14 10.07
C GLY A 195 -15.59 -6.42 11.41
N ALA A 196 -15.96 -5.13 11.34
CA ALA A 196 -16.26 -4.31 12.50
C ALA A 196 -17.47 -4.83 13.30
N GLN A 197 -18.48 -5.39 12.64
CA GLN A 197 -19.63 -6.00 13.31
C GLN A 197 -19.23 -7.27 14.07
N VAL A 198 -18.44 -8.14 13.44
CA VAL A 198 -18.00 -9.41 14.04
C VAL A 198 -17.03 -9.17 15.20
N SER A 199 -16.17 -8.17 15.11
CA SER A 199 -15.24 -7.79 16.19
C SER A 199 -15.90 -7.01 17.33
N GLY A 200 -17.20 -6.70 17.25
CA GLY A 200 -17.90 -5.89 18.25
C GLY A 200 -17.35 -4.46 18.35
N SER A 201 -16.80 -3.93 17.26
CA SER A 201 -16.24 -2.58 17.22
C SER A 201 -17.33 -1.51 17.31
N ASP A 202 -16.93 -0.32 17.74
CA ASP A 202 -17.83 0.82 17.89
C ASP A 202 -18.57 1.16 16.57
N ASN A 203 -19.80 1.67 16.70
CA ASN A 203 -20.67 2.02 15.57
C ASN A 203 -20.02 3.02 14.62
N ARG A 204 -19.15 3.90 15.13
CA ARG A 204 -18.38 4.86 14.32
C ARG A 204 -17.42 4.14 13.37
N VAL A 205 -16.68 3.16 13.86
CA VAL A 205 -15.79 2.31 13.07
C VAL A 205 -16.61 1.57 12.02
N ARG A 206 -17.69 0.92 12.43
CA ARG A 206 -18.56 0.16 11.51
C ARG A 206 -19.16 0.99 10.39
N LYS A 207 -19.57 2.23 10.66
CA LYS A 207 -20.27 3.09 9.69
C LYS A 207 -19.33 3.85 8.76
N TYR A 208 -18.21 4.36 9.28
CA TYR A 208 -17.37 5.32 8.57
C TYR A 208 -16.04 4.75 8.07
N LEU A 209 -15.47 3.76 8.74
CA LEU A 209 -14.11 3.29 8.41
C LEU A 209 -14.00 2.76 6.97
N GLY A 210 -15.06 2.14 6.44
CA GLY A 210 -15.09 1.66 5.07
C GLY A 210 -14.86 2.74 4.01
N PHE A 211 -15.34 3.97 4.25
CA PHE A 211 -15.11 5.11 3.34
C PHE A 211 -13.65 5.58 3.37
N SER A 212 -12.99 5.48 4.52
CA SER A 212 -11.56 5.78 4.65
C SER A 212 -10.67 4.80 3.88
N MET A 213 -11.20 3.64 3.47
CA MET A 213 -10.49 2.59 2.71
C MET A 213 -10.59 2.70 1.19
N LEU A 214 -11.26 3.74 0.68
CA LEU A 214 -11.45 3.93 -0.76
C LEU A 214 -10.21 4.41 -1.52
N PRO A 215 -9.32 5.28 -0.98
CA PRO A 215 -8.09 5.68 -1.66
C PRO A 215 -7.27 4.48 -2.16
N GLN A 216 -6.61 4.59 -3.31
CA GLN A 216 -5.89 3.48 -3.94
C GLN A 216 -4.74 4.02 -4.80
N ALA A 217 -3.50 3.67 -4.46
CA ALA A 217 -2.34 4.18 -5.18
C ALA A 217 -1.24 3.12 -5.32
N GLY A 218 -0.09 3.35 -4.67
CA GLY A 218 1.20 2.74 -5.01
C GLY A 218 1.23 1.22 -5.10
N VAL A 219 0.65 0.49 -4.14
CA VAL A 219 0.67 -0.98 -4.17
C VAL A 219 -0.10 -1.53 -5.37
N ALA A 220 -1.24 -0.93 -5.73
CA ALA A 220 -2.02 -1.38 -6.88
C ALA A 220 -1.28 -1.12 -8.21
N ILE A 221 -0.66 0.05 -8.35
CA ILE A 221 0.17 0.38 -9.53
C ILE A 221 1.35 -0.58 -9.62
N GLY A 222 2.08 -0.79 -8.51
CA GLY A 222 3.25 -1.66 -8.45
C GLY A 222 2.94 -3.10 -8.86
N LEU A 223 1.85 -3.68 -8.34
CA LEU A 223 1.43 -5.04 -8.69
C LEU A 223 1.08 -5.19 -10.17
N VAL A 224 0.44 -4.18 -10.76
CA VAL A 224 0.07 -4.20 -12.17
C VAL A 224 1.28 -4.05 -13.09
N LEU A 225 2.24 -3.19 -12.74
CA LEU A 225 3.50 -3.08 -13.47
C LEU A 225 4.36 -4.34 -13.31
N PHE A 226 4.35 -4.96 -12.14
CA PHE A 226 4.99 -6.25 -11.91
C PHE A 226 4.44 -7.35 -12.82
N LEU A 227 3.11 -7.40 -13.01
CA LEU A 227 2.49 -8.33 -13.97
C LEU A 227 3.02 -8.11 -15.39
N GLN A 228 3.16 -6.85 -15.82
CA GLN A 228 3.68 -6.55 -17.16
C GLN A 228 5.14 -6.94 -17.36
N ALA A 229 5.97 -6.78 -16.32
CA ALA A 229 7.40 -7.10 -16.36
C ALA A 229 7.71 -8.59 -16.16
N THR A 230 6.70 -9.38 -15.76
CA THR A 230 6.89 -10.78 -15.40
C THR A 230 7.20 -11.64 -16.64
N PRO A 231 8.13 -12.63 -16.54
CA PRO A 231 8.46 -13.53 -17.65
C PRO A 231 7.26 -14.32 -18.18
N ILE A 232 6.30 -14.64 -17.31
CA ILE A 232 5.05 -15.33 -17.67
C ILE A 232 4.24 -14.54 -18.71
N VAL A 233 4.22 -13.21 -18.63
CA VAL A 233 3.53 -12.36 -19.60
C VAL A 233 4.41 -12.14 -20.84
N ALA A 234 5.73 -12.06 -20.67
CA ALA A 234 6.66 -11.91 -21.78
C ALA A 234 6.61 -13.12 -22.76
N SER A 235 6.46 -14.34 -22.24
CA SER A 235 6.35 -15.57 -23.02
C SER A 235 4.92 -15.95 -23.42
N ALA A 236 3.91 -15.21 -22.95
CA ALA A 236 2.51 -15.50 -23.25
C ALA A 236 2.13 -15.19 -24.72
N THR A 237 1.01 -15.79 -25.16
CA THR A 237 0.44 -15.54 -26.48
C THR A 237 0.00 -14.07 -26.63
N PRO A 238 -0.12 -13.55 -27.87
CA PRO A 238 -0.59 -12.18 -28.10
C PRO A 238 -1.95 -11.87 -27.46
N GLU A 239 -2.87 -12.84 -27.43
CA GLU A 239 -4.20 -12.66 -26.80
C GLU A 239 -4.05 -12.43 -25.29
N ILE A 240 -3.23 -13.24 -24.62
CA ILE A 240 -3.00 -13.12 -23.18
C ILE A 240 -2.30 -11.81 -22.85
N LYS A 241 -1.31 -11.40 -23.65
CA LYS A 241 -0.67 -10.08 -23.51
C LYS A 241 -1.67 -8.94 -23.63
N SER A 242 -2.61 -9.02 -24.58
CA SER A 242 -3.66 -8.01 -24.74
C SER A 242 -4.60 -7.93 -23.53
N LEU A 243 -4.94 -9.09 -22.92
CA LEU A 243 -5.74 -9.14 -21.69
C LEU A 243 -5.02 -8.50 -20.50
N PHE A 244 -3.72 -8.79 -20.31
CA PHE A 244 -2.93 -8.16 -19.26
C PHE A 244 -2.84 -6.64 -19.45
N LEU A 245 -2.63 -6.16 -20.68
CA LEU A 245 -2.65 -4.73 -20.98
C LEU A 245 -4.00 -4.09 -20.67
N GLN A 246 -5.10 -4.78 -21.00
CA GLN A 246 -6.45 -4.31 -20.69
C GLN A 246 -6.69 -4.26 -19.17
N MET A 247 -6.26 -5.28 -18.42
CA MET A 247 -6.31 -5.27 -16.96
C MET A 247 -5.50 -4.12 -16.36
N THR A 248 -4.28 -3.88 -16.86
CA THR A 248 -3.47 -2.75 -16.43
C THR A 248 -4.23 -1.44 -16.61
N ASN A 249 -4.82 -1.24 -17.78
CA ASN A 249 -5.56 -0.03 -18.08
C ASN A 249 -6.79 0.14 -17.17
N ILE A 250 -7.51 -0.94 -16.87
CA ILE A 250 -8.65 -0.95 -15.93
C ILE A 250 -8.21 -0.54 -14.52
N VAL A 251 -7.12 -1.12 -14.00
CA VAL A 251 -6.63 -0.80 -12.65
C VAL A 251 -6.10 0.62 -12.58
N LEU A 252 -5.34 1.09 -13.58
CA LEU A 252 -4.87 2.47 -13.64
C LEU A 252 -6.02 3.47 -13.71
N PHE A 253 -7.06 3.18 -14.49
CA PHE A 253 -8.29 3.98 -14.51
C PHE A 253 -8.98 4.00 -13.14
N SER A 254 -9.07 2.85 -12.47
CA SER A 254 -9.63 2.80 -11.11
C SER A 254 -8.80 3.57 -10.09
N VAL A 255 -7.47 3.53 -10.19
CA VAL A 255 -6.56 4.30 -9.34
C VAL A 255 -6.81 5.79 -9.54
N LEU A 256 -6.92 6.25 -10.79
CA LEU A 256 -7.25 7.65 -11.12
C LEU A 256 -8.53 8.10 -10.42
N ILE A 257 -9.62 7.36 -10.61
CA ILE A 257 -10.93 7.72 -10.04
C ILE A 257 -10.91 7.66 -8.50
N ASN A 258 -10.30 6.61 -7.92
CA ASN A 258 -10.23 6.45 -6.47
C ASN A 258 -9.29 7.46 -5.80
N GLU A 259 -8.26 7.98 -6.46
CA GLU A 259 -7.43 9.06 -5.93
C GLU A 259 -8.11 10.43 -6.04
N LEU A 260 -9.04 10.62 -6.98
CA LEU A 260 -9.82 11.85 -7.05
C LEU A 260 -10.96 11.88 -6.02
N ILE A 261 -11.68 10.76 -5.86
CA ILE A 261 -12.88 10.67 -5.02
C ILE A 261 -12.55 10.18 -3.60
N GLY A 262 -11.54 9.33 -3.45
CA GLY A 262 -11.19 8.69 -2.20
C GLY A 262 -10.76 9.65 -1.09
N PRO A 263 -9.85 10.62 -1.33
CA PRO A 263 -9.41 11.54 -0.29
C PRO A 263 -10.55 12.41 0.29
N PRO A 264 -11.45 13.02 -0.51
CA PRO A 264 -12.63 13.70 0.02
C PRO A 264 -13.54 12.81 0.88
N LEU A 265 -13.80 11.57 0.44
CA LEU A 265 -14.62 10.61 1.19
C LEU A 265 -13.93 10.16 2.49
N SER A 266 -12.62 9.93 2.43
CA SER A 266 -11.82 9.58 3.60
C SER A 266 -11.79 10.72 4.61
N LYS A 267 -11.67 11.98 4.16
CA LYS A 267 -11.77 13.17 5.01
C LYS A 267 -13.12 13.27 5.71
N PHE A 268 -14.22 13.09 4.96
CA PHE A 268 -15.56 13.04 5.55
C PHE A 268 -15.68 11.95 6.64
N ALA A 269 -15.18 10.75 6.33
CA ALA A 269 -15.24 9.61 7.23
C ALA A 269 -14.39 9.80 8.50
N ILE A 270 -13.21 10.42 8.38
CA ILE A 270 -12.36 10.74 9.52
C ILE A 270 -13.01 11.79 10.41
N ILE A 271 -13.58 12.86 9.84
CA ILE A 271 -14.29 13.90 10.62
C ILE A 271 -15.44 13.28 11.41
N LYS A 272 -16.26 12.44 10.76
CA LYS A 272 -17.40 11.78 11.42
C LYS A 272 -17.00 10.65 12.37
N GLY A 273 -15.94 9.92 12.06
CA GLY A 273 -15.48 8.76 12.82
C GLY A 273 -14.65 9.13 14.05
N ALA A 274 -13.87 10.21 13.97
CA ALA A 274 -13.03 10.73 15.05
C ALA A 274 -13.67 11.91 15.81
N GLU A 275 -14.92 12.28 15.48
CA GLU A 275 -15.69 13.36 16.14
C GLU A 275 -14.93 14.70 16.21
N LEU A 276 -14.44 15.14 15.05
CA LEU A 276 -13.75 16.42 14.90
C LEU A 276 -14.70 17.60 14.62
#